data_AF-A0A917KFV2-F1
#
_entry.id   AF-A0A917KFV2-F1
#
_cell.length_a   1.000
_cell.length_b   1.000
_cell.length_c   1.000
_cell.angle_alpha   90.00
_cell.angle_beta   90.00
_cell.angle_gamma   90.00
#
_symmetry.space_group_name_H-M   'P 1'
#
loop_
_entity.id
_entity.type
_entity.pdbx_description
1 polymer ?
#
loop_
_entity_poly.entity_id
_entity_poly.type
_entity_poly.pdbx_seq_one_letter_code
_entity_poly.pdbx_strand_id
1 'polypeptide(L)'
;MFRDKVVHTSPILRELLVLEHIERQLHRRRRELKQQLAAAGVRVVEREDTDIDTMIRYVERGWERQAVYMRPMLDAEAEGRLRKVGLGRR
;
A
#
# COMPACT_ATOMS: atom_id res chain seq x y z
N MET A 1 32.53 24.06 17.76
CA MET A 1 32.12 25.16 16.86
C MET A 1 31.96 24.57 15.45
N PHE A 2 30.77 24.07 15.12
CA PHE A 2 30.51 23.53 13.77
C PHE A 2 30.17 24.72 12.86
N ARG A 3 31.15 25.11 12.05
CA ARG A 3 31.00 26.17 11.05
C ARG A 3 29.94 25.77 10.02
N ASP A 4 29.10 26.74 9.69
CA ASP A 4 28.11 26.74 8.62
C ASP A 4 28.64 26.09 7.34
N LYS A 5 28.28 24.83 7.12
CA LYS A 5 27.93 24.36 5.79
C LYS A 5 26.42 24.37 5.76
N VAL A 6 25.85 25.23 4.92
CA VAL A 6 24.42 25.25 4.60
C VAL A 6 23.95 23.80 4.49
N VAL A 7 23.07 23.39 5.40
CA VAL A 7 22.68 22.00 5.61
C VAL A 7 21.74 21.57 4.48
N HIS A 8 22.28 21.40 3.27
CA HIS A 8 21.56 20.96 2.08
C HIS A 8 20.97 19.55 2.25
N THR A 9 21.41 18.80 3.25
CA THR A 9 20.94 17.45 3.58
C THR A 9 19.71 17.43 4.48
N SER A 10 19.40 18.52 5.20
CA SER A 10 18.27 18.57 6.14
C SER A 10 16.90 18.38 5.44
N PRO A 11 16.63 18.99 4.26
CA PRO A 11 15.41 18.72 3.51
C PRO A 11 15.30 17.28 3.03
N ILE A 12 16.39 16.68 2.52
CA ILE A 12 16.43 15.30 2.03
C ILE A 12 16.20 14.31 3.19
N LEU A 13 16.84 14.53 4.33
CA LEU A 13 16.64 13.72 5.53
C LEU A 13 15.18 13.81 6.01
N ARG A 14 14.58 14.99 5.96
CA ARG A 14 13.17 15.18 6.30
C ARG A 14 12.26 14.42 5.35
N GLU A 15 12.51 14.49 4.04
CA GLU A 15 11.74 13.76 3.03
C GLU A 15 11.82 12.25 3.25
N LEU A 16 13.02 11.70 3.51
CA LEU A 16 13.22 10.30 3.83
C LEU A 16 12.42 9.89 5.08
N LEU A 17 12.53 10.64 6.18
CA LEU A 17 11.81 10.35 7.43
C LEU A 17 10.28 10.42 7.24
N VAL A 18 9.79 11.30 6.37
CA VAL A 18 8.37 11.38 6.01
C VAL A 18 7.94 10.12 5.26
N LEU A 19 8.72 9.67 4.27
CA LEU A 19 8.45 8.42 3.55
C LEU A 19 8.42 7.22 4.49
N GLU A 20 9.40 7.07 5.38
CA GLU A 20 9.43 6.01 6.39
C GLU A 20 8.23 6.06 7.35
N HIS A 21 7.76 7.26 7.69
CA HIS A 21 6.55 7.42 8.49
C HIS A 21 5.30 6.95 7.73
N ILE A 22 5.17 7.33 6.46
CA ILE A 22 4.07 6.88 5.57
C ILE A 22 4.09 5.35 5.42
N GLU A 23 5.26 4.75 5.17
CA GLU A 23 5.40 3.29 5.06
C GLU A 23 4.91 2.57 6.32
N ARG A 24 5.27 3.07 7.51
CA ARG A 24 4.78 2.51 8.78
C ARG A 24 3.26 2.59 8.91
N GLN A 25 2.66 3.71 8.49
CA GLN A 25 1.20 3.86 8.48
C GLN A 25 0.55 2.89 7.48
N LEU A 26 1.10 2.75 6.27
CA LEU A 26 0.63 1.80 5.26
C LEU A 26 0.72 0.35 5.76
N HIS A 27 1.82 -0.03 6.43
CA HIS A 27 1.96 -1.35 7.05
C HIS A 27 0.91 -1.59 8.14
N ARG A 28 0.65 -0.59 8.99
CA ARG A 28 -0.43 -0.67 9.99
C ARG A 28 -1.79 -0.87 9.33
N ARG A 29 -2.12 -0.04 8.34
CA ARG A 29 -3.40 -0.14 7.63
C ARG A 29 -3.57 -1.47 6.91
N ARG A 30 -2.50 -1.98 6.29
CA ARG A 30 -2.48 -3.32 5.68
C ARG A 30 -2.75 -4.43 6.71
N ARG A 31 -2.19 -4.34 7.92
CA ARG A 31 -2.48 -5.30 9.00
C ARG A 31 -3.95 -5.23 9.41
N GLU A 32 -4.50 -4.03 9.58
CA GLU A 32 -5.93 -3.83 9.89
C GLU A 32 -6.84 -4.43 8.82
N LEU A 33 -6.55 -4.19 7.53
CA LEU A 33 -7.32 -4.77 6.41
C LEU A 33 -7.24 -6.31 6.41
N LYS A 34 -6.08 -6.90 6.70
CA LYS A 34 -5.94 -8.35 6.85
C LYS A 34 -6.77 -8.89 8.01
N GLN A 35 -6.80 -8.19 9.14
CA GLN A 35 -7.64 -8.54 10.29
C GLN A 35 -9.12 -8.45 9.94
N GLN A 36 -9.54 -7.43 9.18
CA GLN A 36 -10.92 -7.29 8.69
C GLN A 36 -11.32 -8.46 7.78
N LEU A 37 -10.44 -8.89 6.87
CA LEU A 37 -10.68 -10.09 6.04
C LEU A 37 -10.83 -11.35 6.91
N ALA A 38 -9.93 -11.54 7.87
CA ALA A 38 -10.01 -12.68 8.79
C ALA A 38 -11.32 -12.67 9.60
N ALA A 39 -11.72 -11.51 10.13
CA ALA A 39 -12.98 -11.33 10.85
C ALA A 39 -14.22 -11.57 9.97
N ALA A 40 -14.13 -11.29 8.66
CA ALA A 40 -15.17 -11.60 7.69
C ALA A 40 -15.20 -13.09 7.27
N GLY A 41 -14.29 -13.92 7.78
CA GLY A 41 -14.16 -15.32 7.39
C GLY A 41 -13.52 -15.52 6.01
N VAL A 42 -12.70 -14.56 5.56
CA VAL A 42 -11.97 -14.59 4.29
C VAL A 42 -10.50 -14.95 4.55
N ARG A 43 -10.03 -16.03 3.91
CA ARG A 43 -8.63 -16.48 3.96
C ARG A 43 -8.07 -16.59 2.55
N VAL A 44 -7.04 -15.81 2.23
CA VAL A 44 -6.30 -15.95 0.98
C VAL A 44 -5.52 -17.27 1.00
N VAL A 45 -5.67 -18.05 -0.07
CA VAL A 45 -5.00 -19.35 -0.28
C VAL A 45 -3.82 -19.17 -1.21
N GLU A 46 -4.04 -18.46 -2.32
CA GLU A 46 -3.07 -18.29 -3.39
C GLU A 46 -3.19 -16.88 -3.95
N ARG A 47 -2.05 -16.33 -4.36
CA ARG A 47 -1.94 -15.05 -5.05
C ARG A 47 -0.95 -15.21 -6.19
N GLU A 48 -1.39 -14.87 -7.38
CA GLU A 48 -0.56 -14.77 -8.56
C GLU A 48 -0.62 -13.34 -9.07
N ASP A 49 0.55 -12.75 -9.27
CA ASP A 49 0.69 -11.41 -9.83
C ASP A 49 1.31 -11.53 -11.22
N THR A 50 0.65 -10.92 -12.21
CA THR A 50 1.18 -10.76 -13.56
C THR A 50 1.42 -9.28 -13.85
N ASP A 51 1.95 -8.97 -15.03
CA ASP A 51 2.06 -7.57 -15.47
C ASP A 51 0.69 -6.93 -15.73
N ILE A 52 -0.35 -7.74 -15.98
CA ILE A 52 -1.68 -7.29 -16.40
C ILE A 52 -2.66 -7.27 -15.24
N ASP A 53 -2.57 -8.24 -14.33
CA ASP A 53 -3.54 -8.46 -13.26
C ASP A 53 -2.93 -9.10 -12.00
N THR A 54 -3.74 -9.11 -10.95
CA THR A 54 -3.52 -9.92 -9.74
C THR A 54 -4.70 -10.86 -9.58
N MET A 55 -4.44 -12.16 -9.62
CA MET A 55 -5.40 -13.21 -9.29
C MET A 55 -5.27 -13.61 -7.83
N ILE A 56 -6.39 -13.66 -7.12
CA ILE A 56 -6.47 -14.11 -5.72
C ILE A 56 -7.44 -15.28 -5.63
N ARG A 57 -6.96 -16.43 -5.14
CA ARG A 57 -7.82 -17.52 -4.69
C ARG A 57 -7.96 -17.45 -3.19
N TYR A 58 -9.19 -17.53 -2.71
CA TYR A 58 -9.51 -17.36 -1.30
C TYR A 58 -10.68 -18.23 -0.88
N VAL A 59 -10.72 -18.55 0.41
CA VAL A 59 -11.87 -19.20 1.03
C VAL A 59 -12.69 -18.13 1.73
N GLU A 60 -13.99 -18.07 1.45
CA GLU A 60 -14.95 -17.23 2.15
C GLU A 60 -16.04 -18.14 2.73
N ARG A 61 -16.11 -18.20 4.08
CA ARG A 61 -17.11 -19.02 4.80
C ARG A 61 -17.17 -20.48 4.34
N GLY A 62 -16.01 -21.08 4.08
CA GLY A 62 -15.87 -22.47 3.65
C GLY A 62 -15.96 -22.70 2.13
N TRP A 63 -16.28 -21.66 1.34
CA TRP A 63 -16.37 -21.76 -0.11
C TRP A 63 -15.12 -21.21 -0.77
N GLU A 64 -14.53 -21.99 -1.69
CA GLU A 64 -13.45 -21.49 -2.54
C GLU A 64 -13.97 -20.51 -3.58
N ARG A 65 -13.24 -19.41 -3.73
CA ARG A 65 -13.54 -18.32 -4.64
C ARG A 65 -12.26 -17.82 -5.30
N GLN A 66 -12.46 -17.14 -6.42
CA GLN A 66 -11.39 -16.50 -7.17
C GLN A 66 -11.83 -15.09 -7.55
N ALA A 67 -10.92 -14.14 -7.42
CA ALA A 67 -11.08 -12.78 -7.90
C ALA A 67 -9.86 -12.39 -8.74
N VAL A 68 -10.11 -11.63 -9.81
CA VAL A 68 -9.06 -11.07 -10.67
C VAL A 68 -9.18 -9.56 -10.63
N TYR A 69 -8.06 -8.89 -10.36
CA TYR A 69 -7.97 -7.44 -10.28
C TYR A 69 -7.01 -6.93 -11.33
N MET A 70 -7.51 -6.18 -12.31
CA MET A 70 -6.69 -5.60 -13.37
C MET A 70 -5.72 -4.57 -12.78
N ARG A 71 -4.44 -4.66 -13.14
CA ARG A 71 -3.40 -3.78 -12.64
C ARG A 71 -3.65 -2.29 -12.93
N PRO A 72 -4.10 -1.90 -14.15
CA PRO A 72 -4.46 -0.50 -14.42
C PRO A 72 -5.56 0.05 -13.51
N MET A 73 -6.51 -0.79 -13.09
CA MET A 73 -7.56 -0.39 -12.15
C MET A 73 -6.99 -0.16 -10.75
N LEU A 74 -6.14 -1.09 -10.27
CA LEU A 74 -5.49 -0.95 -8.96
C LEU A 74 -4.59 0.29 -8.91
N ASP A 75 -3.85 0.56 -9.99
CA ASP A 75 -3.00 1.74 -10.12
C ASP A 75 -3.83 3.03 -10.12
N ALA A 76 -4.92 3.08 -10.89
CA ALA A 76 -5.83 4.23 -10.92
C ALA A 76 -6.50 4.49 -9.55
N GLU A 77 -6.90 3.43 -8.85
CA GLU A 77 -7.43 3.54 -7.48
C GLU A 77 -6.38 4.05 -6.50
N ALA A 78 -5.15 3.53 -6.56
CA ALA A 78 -4.06 3.94 -5.71
C ALA A 78 -3.72 5.43 -5.95
N GLU A 79 -3.60 5.84 -7.21
CA GLU A 79 -3.35 7.23 -7.59
C GLU A 79 -4.49 8.15 -7.13
N GLY A 80 -5.74 7.72 -7.31
CA GLY A 80 -6.92 8.45 -6.83
C GLY A 80 -6.91 8.67 -5.31
N ARG A 81 -6.50 7.64 -4.54
CA ARG A 81 -6.36 7.74 -3.08
C ARG A 81 -5.19 8.66 -2.68
N LEU A 82 -4.05 8.56 -3.37
CA LEU A 82 -2.88 9.41 -3.13
C LEU A 82 -3.18 10.89 -3.42
N ARG A 83 -3.89 11.20 -4.52
CA ARG A 83 -4.35 12.56 -4.83
C ARG A 83 -5.24 13.13 -3.72
N LYS A 84 -6.19 12.34 -3.21
CA LYS A 84 -7.10 12.77 -2.12
C LYS A 84 -6.38 13.12 -0.81
N VAL A 85 -5.21 12.53 -0.56
CA VAL A 85 -4.40 12.82 0.63
C VAL A 85 -3.23 13.78 0.37
N GLY A 86 -3.18 14.40 -0.81
CA GLY A 86 -2.17 15.40 -1.17
C GLY A 86 -0.79 14.84 -1.53
N LEU A 87 -0.68 13.52 -1.79
CA LEU A 87 0.56 12.82 -2.14
C LEU A 87 0.65 12.40 -3.62
N GLY A 88 -0.39 12.67 -4.42
CA GLY A 88 -0.36 12.40 -5.86
C GLY A 88 0.48 13.44 -6.62
N ARG A 89 1.21 13.02 -7.66
CA ARG A 89 1.85 13.97 -8.58
C ARG A 89 0.78 14.84 -9.23
N ARG A 90 1.03 16.14 -9.31
CA ARG A 90 0.25 17.09 -10.11
C ARG A 90 0.50 16.85 -11.60
#